data_AF-A0A1F9C005-F1
#
_entry.id   AF-A0A1F9C005-F1
#
_cell.length_a   1.000
_cell.length_b   1.000
_cell.length_c   1.000
_cell.angle_alpha   90.00
_cell.angle_beta   90.00
_cell.angle_gamma   90.00
#
_symmetry.space_group_name_H-M   'P 1'
#
loop_
_entity.id
_entity.type
_entity.pdbx_description
1 polymer ?
#
loop_
_entity_poly.entity_id
_entity_poly.type
_entity_poly.pdbx_seq_one_letter_code
_entity_poly.pdbx_strand_id
1 'polypeptide(L)' 'MKQNITLAIEKELLKRAKLIATKKETSVTKLLTEQLSKIVSEDEEYDLAKKRALAILRKGFHLGGRIIAKREELHERR' A
#
# COMPACT_ATOMS: atom_id res chain seq x y z
N MET A 1 12.69 8.71 -14.00
CA MET A 1 12.41 9.52 -15.21
C MET A 1 10.89 9.56 -15.41
N LYS A 2 10.32 10.65 -15.92
CA LYS A 2 8.87 10.75 -16.19
C LYS A 2 8.62 10.62 -17.69
N GLN A 3 7.60 9.84 -18.07
CA GLN A 3 7.18 9.67 -19.46
C GLN A 3 5.82 10.33 -19.67
N ASN A 4 5.68 11.11 -20.74
CA ASN A 4 4.40 11.73 -21.10
C ASN A 4 3.52 10.74 -21.87
N ILE A 5 2.22 10.75 -21.58
CA ILE A 5 1.22 9.89 -22.21
C ILE A 5 0.09 10.78 -22.73
N THR A 6 -0.37 10.53 -23.96
CA THR A 6 -1.56 11.18 -24.54
C THR A 6 -2.76 10.26 -24.38
N LEU A 7 -3.87 10.78 -23.87
CA LEU A 7 -5.08 10.02 -23.60
C LEU A 7 -6.26 10.63 -24.35
N ALA A 8 -7.03 9.79 -25.05
CA ALA A 8 -8.33 10.18 -25.55
C ALA A 8 -9.35 10.04 -24.42
N ILE A 9 -10.00 11.14 -24.03
CA ILE A 9 -10.98 11.19 -22.95
C ILE A 9 -12.20 11.96 -23.44
N GLU A 10 -13.39 11.52 -23.05
CA GLU A 10 -14.62 12.24 -23.34
C GLU A 10 -14.57 13.68 -22.80
N LYS A 11 -15.04 14.64 -23.62
CA LYS A 11 -14.98 16.07 -23.27
C LYS A 11 -15.71 16.38 -21.97
N GLU A 12 -16.85 15.73 -21.73
CA GLU A 12 -17.64 15.96 -20.53
C GLU A 12 -16.91 15.46 -19.27
N LEU A 13 -16.31 14.27 -19.35
CA LEU A 13 -15.52 13.71 -18.26
C LEU A 13 -14.32 14.61 -17.93
N LEU A 14 -13.61 15.11 -18.95
CA LEU A 14 -12.49 16.04 -18.74
C LEU A 14 -12.94 17.34 -18.07
N LYS A 15 -14.13 17.86 -18.41
CA LYS A 15 -14.69 19.07 -17.78
C LYS A 15 -14.97 18.83 -16.30
N ARG A 16 -15.59 17.70 -15.95
CA ARG A 16 -15.86 17.32 -14.55
C ARG A 16 -14.57 17.09 -13.77
N ALA A 17 -13.58 16.41 -14.37
CA ALA A 17 -12.28 16.19 -13.77
C ALA A 17 -11.54 17.50 -13.45
N LYS A 18 -11.59 18.50 -14.35
CA LYS A 18 -11.05 19.84 -14.10
C LYS A 18 -11.71 20.51 -12.90
N LEU A 19 -13.04 20.47 -12.81
CA LEU A 19 -13.76 21.04 -11.65
C LEU A 19 -13.35 20.38 -10.33
N ILE A 20 -13.20 19.06 -10.31
CA ILE A 20 -12.72 18.32 -9.13
C ILE A 20 -11.28 18.71 -8.79
N ALA A 21 -10.42 18.81 -9.79
CA ALA A 21 -9.02 19.19 -9.62
C ALA A 21 -8.91 20.59 -8.99
N THR A 22 -9.67 21.57 -9.50
CA THR A 22 -9.73 22.91 -8.92
C THR A 22 -10.24 22.89 -7.47
N LYS A 23 -11.32 22.15 -7.18
CA LYS A 23 -11.85 22.03 -5.81
C LYS A 23 -10.85 21.42 -4.82
N LYS A 24 -9.94 20.57 -5.31
CA LYS A 24 -8.90 19.90 -4.51
C LYS A 24 -7.53 20.59 -4.60
N GLU A 25 -7.46 21.81 -5.16
CA GLU A 25 -6.22 22.57 -5.36
C GLU A 25 -5.11 21.74 -6.05
N THR A 26 -5.51 20.93 -7.04
CA THR A 26 -4.63 19.99 -7.74
C THR A 26 -4.85 20.06 -9.26
N SER A 27 -4.09 19.25 -10.02
CA SER A 27 -4.22 19.16 -11.48
C SER A 27 -4.83 17.83 -11.92
N VAL A 28 -5.42 17.80 -13.12
CA VAL A 28 -5.96 16.56 -13.71
C VAL A 28 -4.86 15.51 -13.88
N THR A 29 -3.66 15.93 -14.30
CA THR A 29 -2.49 15.04 -14.40
C THR A 29 -2.12 14.44 -13.06
N LYS A 30 -2.13 15.24 -11.97
CA LYS A 30 -1.82 14.73 -10.63
C LYS A 30 -2.88 13.73 -10.16
N LEU A 31 -4.18 14.02 -10.36
CA LEU A 31 -5.26 13.07 -10.06
C LEU A 31 -5.11 11.74 -10.81
N LEU A 32 -4.80 11.79 -12.11
CA LEU A 32 -4.59 10.59 -12.92
C LEU A 32 -3.35 9.82 -12.46
N THR A 33 -2.28 10.53 -12.10
CA THR A 33 -1.04 9.92 -11.59
C THR A 33 -1.29 9.20 -10.28
N GLU A 34 -1.98 9.85 -9.33
CA GLU A 34 -2.35 9.26 -8.04
C GLU A 34 -3.23 8.03 -8.20
N GLN A 35 -4.21 8.08 -9.10
CA GLN A 35 -5.08 6.93 -9.36
C GLN A 35 -4.34 5.77 -10.02
N LEU A 36 -3.45 6.04 -10.98
CA LEU A 36 -2.60 5.01 -11.57
C LEU A 36 -1.65 4.40 -10.54
N SER A 37 -1.01 5.23 -9.71
CA SER A 37 -0.17 4.74 -8.61
C SER A 37 -0.95 3.87 -7.64
N LYS A 38 -2.21 4.22 -7.35
CA LYS A 38 -3.08 3.41 -6.49
C LYS A 38 -3.36 2.05 -7.12
N ILE A 39 -3.75 1.99 -8.39
CA ILE A 39 -4.03 0.72 -9.09
C ILE A 39 -2.79 -0.19 -9.09
N VAL A 40 -1.62 0.36 -9.41
CA VAL A 40 -0.36 -0.41 -9.39
C VAL A 40 -0.04 -0.88 -7.97
N SER A 41 -0.23 -0.01 -6.97
CA SER A 41 0.05 -0.38 -5.59
C SER A 41 -0.89 -1.47 -5.09
N GLU A 42 -2.17 -1.42 -5.44
CA GLU A 42 -3.18 -2.43 -5.08
C GLU A 42 -2.85 -3.79 -5.72
N ASP A 43 -2.39 -3.80 -6.97
CA ASP A 43 -1.94 -5.03 -7.65
C ASP A 43 -0.70 -5.64 -6.99
N GLU A 44 0.24 -4.79 -6.56
CA GLU A 44 1.50 -5.23 -5.94
C GLU A 44 1.39 -5.46 -4.42
N GLU A 45 0.29 -5.05 -3.77
CA GLU A 45 0.19 -4.96 -2.30
C GLU A 45 0.39 -6.31 -1.63
N TYR A 46 -0.29 -7.35 -2.15
CA TYR A 46 -0.18 -8.70 -1.61
C TYR A 46 1.26 -9.24 -1.73
N ASP A 47 1.88 -9.09 -2.90
CA ASP A 47 3.23 -9.61 -3.15
C ASP A 47 4.28 -8.87 -2.31
N LEU A 48 4.10 -7.57 -2.13
CA LEU A 48 4.97 -6.75 -1.28
C LEU A 48 4.81 -7.14 0.21
N ALA A 49 3.57 -7.32 0.67
CA ALA A 49 3.26 -7.78 2.03
C ALA A 49 3.84 -9.18 2.28
N LYS A 50 3.69 -10.10 1.32
CA LYS A 50 4.27 -11.45 1.36
C LYS A 50 5.78 -11.41 1.46
N LYS A 51 6.46 -10.62 0.62
CA LYS A 51 7.94 -10.47 0.66
C LYS A 51 8.40 -9.94 2.02
N ARG A 52 7.70 -8.93 2.57
CA ARG A 52 7.99 -8.37 3.90
C ARG A 52 7.80 -9.41 5.01
N ALA A 53 6.68 -10.12 5.02
CA ALA A 53 6.38 -11.15 6.01
C ALA A 53 7.43 -12.28 5.97
N LEU A 54 7.80 -12.77 4.78
CA LEU A 54 8.84 -13.80 4.63
C LEU A 54 10.22 -13.31 5.10
N ALA A 55 10.57 -12.05 4.84
CA ALA A 55 11.81 -11.46 5.34
C ALA A 55 11.85 -11.39 6.88
N ILE A 56 10.72 -11.03 7.51
CA ILE A 56 10.57 -11.03 8.97
C ILE A 56 10.72 -12.44 9.54
N LEU A 57 10.05 -13.43 8.95
CA LEU A 57 10.13 -14.82 9.41
C LEU A 57 11.55 -15.38 9.29
N ARG A 58 12.26 -15.10 8.19
CA ARG A 58 13.65 -15.53 7.99
C ARG A 58 14.62 -14.88 8.97
N LYS A 59 14.43 -13.60 9.28
CA LYS A 59 15.26 -12.89 10.27
C LYS A 59 14.97 -13.39 11.69
N GLY A 60 13.71 -13.69 11.97
CA GLY A 60 13.24 -13.96 13.33
C GLY A 60 13.32 -12.73 14.23
N PHE A 61 12.79 -12.87 15.44
CA PHE A 61 12.91 -11.84 16.48
C PHE A 61 13.64 -12.45 17.68
N HIS A 62 14.57 -11.70 18.27
CA HIS A 62 15.23 -12.12 19.52
C HIS A 62 14.24 -12.11 20.70
N LEU A 63 13.12 -11.36 20.59
CA LEU A 63 12.03 -11.12 21.56
C LEU A 63 12.43 -10.75 23.01
N GLY A 64 13.71 -10.82 23.36
CA GLY A 64 14.22 -10.57 24.70
C GLY A 64 13.70 -11.59 25.72
N GLY A 65 14.11 -11.39 26.97
CA GLY A 65 13.65 -12.20 28.09
C GLY A 65 14.40 -13.53 28.27
N ARG A 66 14.10 -14.19 29.38
CA ARG A 66 14.57 -15.54 29.70
C ARG A 66 13.35 -16.46 29.65
N ILE A 67 13.48 -17.63 29.04
CA ILE A 67 12.43 -18.65 29.13
C ILE A 67 12.41 -19.13 30.58
N ILE A 68 11.40 -18.70 31.34
CA ILE A 68 11.26 -18.96 32.78
C ILE A 68 10.30 -20.12 33.12
N ALA A 69 9.52 -20.57 32.15
CA ALA A 69 8.57 -21.67 32.32
C ALA A 69 8.32 -22.37 30.99
N LYS A 70 8.00 -23.65 31.03
CA LYS A 70 7.52 -24.39 29.86
C LYS A 70 6.07 -24.03 29.55
N ARG A 71 5.63 -24.28 28.32
CA ARG A 71 4.26 -23.98 27.87
C ARG A 71 3.22 -24.69 28.73
N GLU A 72 3.50 -25.95 29.06
CA GLU A 72 2.65 -26.83 29.86
C GLU A 72 2.45 -26.24 31.27
N GLU A 73 3.53 -25.76 31.89
CA GLU A 73 3.54 -25.13 33.22
C GLU A 73 2.77 -23.78 33.27
N LEU A 74 2.53 -23.14 32.12
CA LEU A 74 1.70 -21.94 32.02
C LEU A 74 0.23 -22.30 31.76
N HIS A 75 -0.02 -23.32 30.93
CA HIS A 75 -1.36 -23.77 30.57
C HIS A 75 -2.12 -24.40 31.75
N GLU A 76 -1.40 -25.05 32.67
CA GLU A 76 -1.99 -25.70 33.85
C GLU A 76 -2.26 -24.75 35.03
N ARG A 77 -1.92 -23.45 34.91
CA ARG A 77 -2.26 -22.44 35.93
C ARG A 77 -3.73 -22.04 35.80
N ARG A 78 -4.61 -22.90 36.28
CA ARG A 78 -6.03 -22.60 36.48
C ARG A 78 -6.29 -22.19 37.92
#